data_AF-A0A939YU46-F1
#
_entry.id   AF-A0A939YU46-F1
#
_cell.length_a   1.000
_cell.length_b   1.000
_cell.length_c   1.000
_cell.angle_alpha   90.00
_cell.angle_beta   90.00
_cell.angle_gamma   90.00
#
_symmetry.space_group_name_H-M   'P 1'
#
loop_
_entity.id
_entity.type
_entity.pdbx_description
1 polymer ?
#
loop_
_entity_poly.entity_id
_entity_poly.type
_entity_poly.pdbx_seq_one_letter_code
_entity_poly.pdbx_strand_id
1 'polypeptide(L)' 'VQISVLTGSVFETLGLIDGLTKDVEMLSFVTGGCGKMEQYPLPVGFGGPYVRVSEMNVQ' A
#
# COMPACT_ATOMS: atom_id res chain seq x y z
N VAL A 1 -21.45 6.33 -7.22
CA VAL A 1 -20.05 5.87 -7.14
C VAL A 1 -19.99 4.78 -6.09
N GLN A 2 -19.38 3.64 -6.38
CA GLN A 2 -19.12 2.59 -5.37
C GLN A 2 -17.67 2.77 -4.90
N ILE A 3 -17.48 3.01 -3.61
CA ILE A 3 -16.17 3.16 -2.98
C ILE A 3 -16.05 2.02 -1.98
N SER A 4 -14.94 1.29 -2.02
CA SER A 4 -14.62 0.29 -1.01
C SER A 4 -13.43 0.73 -0.18
N VAL A 5 -13.50 0.54 1.13
CA VAL A 5 -12.43 0.91 2.07
C VAL A 5 -11.87 -0.36 2.71
N LEU A 6 -10.55 -0.55 2.57
CA LEU A 6 -9.81 -1.60 3.25
C LEU A 6 -9.31 -1.12 4.62
N THR A 7 -9.47 -1.93 5.66
CA THR A 7 -8.99 -1.61 7.02
C THR A 7 -8.46 -2.86 7.73
N GLY A 8 -7.54 -2.70 8.67
CA GLY A 8 -6.96 -3.82 9.42
C GLY A 8 -5.69 -3.47 10.19
N SER A 9 -5.11 -4.48 10.86
CA SER A 9 -3.82 -4.40 11.52
C SER A 9 -2.69 -4.69 10.52
N VAL A 10 -1.66 -3.82 10.50
CA VAL A 10 -0.52 -3.97 9.58
C VAL A 10 0.16 -5.33 9.73
N PHE A 11 0.44 -5.76 10.96
CA PHE A 11 1.15 -7.02 11.19
C PHE A 11 0.31 -8.25 10.86
N GLU A 12 -0.99 -8.20 11.08
CA GLU A 12 -1.90 -9.29 10.69
C GLU A 12 -1.98 -9.37 9.17
N THR A 13 -2.18 -8.25 8.47
CA THR A 13 -2.19 -8.20 7.00
C THR A 13 -0.89 -8.73 6.40
N LEU A 14 0.27 -8.36 6.96
CA LEU A 14 1.55 -8.90 6.52
C LEU A 14 1.67 -10.41 6.75
N GLY A 15 1.13 -10.92 7.87
CA GLY A 15 1.09 -12.36 8.16
C GLY A 15 0.14 -13.17 7.27
N LEU A 16 -0.82 -12.51 6.63
CA LEU A 16 -1.78 -13.10 5.68
C LEU A 16 -1.29 -13.07 4.22
N ILE A 17 -0.07 -12.59 3.96
CA ILE A 17 0.53 -12.64 2.63
C ILE A 17 0.93 -14.08 2.31
N ASP A 18 0.36 -14.64 1.25
CA ASP A 18 0.56 -16.04 0.85
C ASP A 18 0.97 -16.22 -0.63
N GLY A 19 1.21 -15.11 -1.34
CA GLY A 19 1.66 -15.13 -2.73
C GLY A 19 2.33 -13.84 -3.15
N LEU A 20 3.41 -13.97 -3.93
CA LEU A 20 4.18 -12.86 -4.52
C LEU A 20 4.54 -13.20 -5.96
N THR A 21 4.65 -12.17 -6.80
CA THR A 21 5.18 -12.30 -8.17
C THR A 21 6.64 -11.86 -8.24
N LYS A 22 7.31 -12.21 -9.34
CA LYS A 22 8.68 -11.76 -9.65
C LYS A 22 8.74 -10.33 -10.21
N ASP A 23 7.63 -9.84 -10.74
CA ASP A 23 7.56 -8.55 -11.41
C ASP A 23 7.38 -7.47 -10.34
N VAL A 24 8.29 -6.50 -10.31
CA VAL A 24 8.31 -5.43 -9.31
C VAL A 24 8.25 -4.09 -10.02
N GLU A 25 7.31 -3.25 -9.61
CA GLU A 25 7.14 -1.91 -10.15
C GLU A 25 7.37 -0.87 -9.05
N MET A 26 8.07 0.21 -9.41
CA MET A 26 8.32 1.35 -8.54
C MET A 26 7.81 2.61 -9.21
N LEU A 27 6.84 3.27 -8.56
CA LEU A 27 6.33 4.58 -8.92
C LEU A 27 7.01 5.63 -8.05
N SER A 28 7.68 6.59 -8.69
CA SER A 28 8.30 7.73 -8.01
C SER A 28 7.81 9.02 -8.67
N PHE A 29 7.62 10.06 -7.86
CA PHE A 29 7.17 11.37 -8.34
C PHE A 29 7.87 12.46 -7.54
N VAL A 30 8.13 13.57 -8.22
CA VAL A 30 8.84 14.73 -7.65
C VAL A 30 7.91 15.67 -6.86
N THR A 31 6.59 15.47 -6.95
CA THR A 31 5.57 16.30 -6.29
C THR A 31 4.50 15.42 -5.64
N GLY A 32 4.05 15.78 -4.43
CA GLY A 32 3.08 14.97 -3.68
C GLY A 32 3.75 13.85 -2.88
N GLY A 33 2.98 13.06 -2.13
CA GLY A 33 3.47 11.86 -1.46
C GLY A 33 3.13 11.76 0.02
N CYS A 34 4.15 11.59 0.85
CA CYS A 34 3.99 11.33 2.27
C CYS A 34 3.71 12.63 3.05
N GLY A 35 2.82 12.54 4.03
CA GLY A 35 2.59 13.57 5.04
C GLY A 35 2.92 13.03 6.43
N LYS A 36 3.65 13.80 7.22
CA LYS A 36 3.93 13.46 8.63
C LYS A 36 3.92 14.73 9.46
N MET A 37 2.95 14.84 10.36
CA MET A 37 2.70 16.07 11.13
C MET A 37 2.59 17.26 10.16
N GLU A 38 3.31 18.35 10.40
CA GLU A 38 3.29 19.56 9.56
C GLU A 38 4.21 19.46 8.32
N GLN A 39 4.82 18.30 8.05
CA GLN A 39 5.63 18.10 6.85
C GLN A 39 4.80 17.45 5.74
N TYR A 40 4.44 18.23 4.71
CA TYR A 40 3.71 17.76 3.54
C TYR A 40 3.77 18.78 2.36
N PRO A 41 3.80 18.33 1.10
CA PRO A 41 4.00 16.95 0.64
C PRO A 41 5.49 16.59 0.52
N LEU A 42 5.89 15.46 1.08
CA LEU A 42 7.25 14.93 0.93
C LEU A 42 7.34 13.98 -0.27
N PRO A 43 8.32 14.18 -1.18
CA PRO A 43 8.53 13.28 -2.30
C PRO A 43 8.98 11.90 -1.80
N VAL A 44 8.24 10.86 -2.18
CA VAL A 44 8.51 9.46 -1.84
C VAL A 44 8.21 8.57 -3.04
N GLY A 45 8.73 7.34 -3.02
CA GLY A 45 8.34 6.28 -3.97
C GLY A 45 7.36 5.31 -3.35
N PHE A 46 6.49 4.72 -4.18
CA PHE A 46 5.64 3.58 -3.85
C PHE A 46 5.96 2.44 -4.79
N GLY A 47 5.92 1.20 -4.31
CA GLY A 47 6.13 0.07 -5.18
C GLY A 47 6.37 -1.23 -4.46
N GLY A 48 6.44 -2.29 -5.26
CA GLY A 48 6.57 -3.66 -4.80
C GLY A 48 6.15 -4.66 -5.87
N PRO A 49 6.24 -5.96 -5.59
CA PRO A 49 5.64 -6.98 -6.44
C PRO A 49 4.11 -6.95 -6.32
N TYR A 50 3.42 -7.66 -7.22
CA TYR A 50 2.03 -8.03 -6.95
C TYR A 50 1.98 -8.99 -5.75
N VAL A 51 1.15 -8.66 -4.77
CA VAL A 51 0.97 -9.38 -3.50
C VAL A 51 -0.43 -9.95 -3.42
N ARG A 52 -0.56 -11.23 -3.03
CA ARG A 52 -1.84 -11.82 -2.60
C ARG A 52 -1.91 -11.79 -1.08
N VAL A 53 -3.02 -11.27 -0.57
CA VAL A 53 -3.39 -11.35 0.85
C VAL A 53 -4.59 -12.27 0.94
N SER A 54 -4.54 -13.31 1.78
CA SER A 54 -5.57 -14.35 1.82
C SER A 54 -6.91 -13.86 2.36
N GLU A 55 -6.91 -12.82 3.20
CA GLU A 55 -8.11 -12.24 3.81
C GLU A 55 -7.94 -10.73 4.05
N MET A 56 -8.97 -9.94 3.77
CA MET A 56 -9.01 -8.50 3.99
C MET A 56 -10.43 -8.06 4.40
N ASN A 57 -10.54 -7.10 5.32
CA ASN A 57 -11.81 -6.47 5.64
C ASN A 57 -12.10 -5.34 4.62
N VAL A 58 -13.23 -5.46 3.91
CA VAL A 58 -13.67 -4.54 2.85
C VAL A 58 -15.05 -3.99 3.22
N GLN A 59 -15.16 -2.66 3.32
CA GLN A 59 -16.41 -1.93 3.61
C GLN A 59 -16.95 -1.24 2.35
#